data_AF-A0A918YVK8-F1
#
_entry.id   AF-A0A918YVK8-F1
#
_cell.length_a   1.000
_cell.length_b   1.000
_cell.length_c   1.000
_cell.angle_alpha   90.00
_cell.angle_beta   90.00
_cell.angle_gamma   90.00
#
_symmetry.space_group_name_H-M   'P 1'
#
loop_
_entity.id
_entity.type
_entity.pdbx_description
1 polymer ?
#
loop_
_entity_poly.entity_id
_entity_poly.type
_entity_poly.pdbx_seq_one_letter_code
_entity_poly.pdbx_strand_id
1 'polypeptide(L)' 'MATEIRTCTSCGGARGTEKEQHKVGLDADGNQVHRVERFWSPCSACGGAGTVVAG' A
#
# COMPACT_ATOMS: atom_id res chain seq x y z
N MET A 1 -24.67 20.54 -4.93
CA MET A 1 -24.64 19.09 -4.63
C MET A 1 -23.75 18.90 -3.42
N ALA A 2 -24.21 18.23 -2.37
CA ALA A 2 -23.40 18.02 -1.17
C ALA A 2 -22.43 16.86 -1.44
N THR A 3 -21.14 17.11 -1.23
CA THR A 3 -20.08 16.11 -1.37
C THR A 3 -20.06 15.23 -0.12
N GLU A 4 -20.32 13.94 -0.27
CA GLU A 4 -20.31 13.02 0.88
C GLU A 4 -18.88 12.47 1.08
N ILE A 5 -18.32 12.70 2.27
CA ILE A 5 -17.00 12.15 2.64
C ILE A 5 -17.23 10.83 3.39
N ARG A 6 -16.68 9.73 2.85
CA ARG A 6 -16.78 8.40 3.45
C ARG A 6 -15.41 7.90 3.87
N THR A 7 -15.36 7.06 4.89
CA THR A 7 -14.13 6.33 5.27
C THR A 7 -13.68 5.46 4.10
N CYS A 8 -12.38 5.48 3.80
CA CYS A 8 -11.81 4.62 2.77
C CYS A 8 -11.92 3.16 3.22
N THR A 9 -12.72 2.36 2.51
CA THR A 9 -12.95 0.95 2.82
C THR A 9 -11.71 0.09 2.56
N SER A 10 -10.89 0.43 1.56
CA SER A 10 -9.67 -0.33 1.23
C SER A 10 -8.62 -0.35 2.33
N CYS A 11 -8.51 0.71 3.14
CA CYS A 11 -7.64 0.73 4.31
C CYS A 11 -8.39 0.82 5.64
N GLY A 12 -9.73 0.75 5.63
CA GLY A 12 -10.56 0.95 6.82
C GLY A 12 -10.29 2.28 7.56
N GLY A 13 -9.86 3.32 6.85
CA GLY A 13 -9.46 4.60 7.47
C GLY A 13 -8.04 4.65 8.06
N ALA A 14 -7.25 3.57 8.00
CA ALA A 14 -5.89 3.52 8.54
C ALA A 14 -4.85 4.37 7.78
N ARG A 15 -5.24 5.01 6.67
CA ARG A 15 -4.39 5.88 5.83
C ARG A 15 -3.20 5.18 5.17
N GLY A 16 -3.08 3.87 5.32
CA GLY A 16 -2.02 3.05 4.75
C GLY A 16 -2.37 1.57 4.79
N THR A 17 -1.56 0.77 4.14
CA THR A 17 -1.61 -0.69 4.20
C THR A 17 -0.19 -1.23 4.27
N GLU A 18 -0.03 -2.39 4.91
CA GLU A 18 1.18 -3.18 4.75
C GLU A 18 1.26 -3.66 3.29
N LYS A 19 2.46 -3.63 2.72
CA LYS A 19 2.77 -4.15 1.39
C LYS A 19 4.01 -5.02 1.47
N GLU A 20 4.07 -6.00 0.57
CA GLU A 20 5.23 -6.84 0.38
C GLU A 20 5.85 -6.52 -0.98
N GLN A 21 7.17 -6.31 -1.02
CA GLN A 21 7.93 -6.18 -2.24
C GLN A 21 8.75 -7.45 -2.45
N HIS A 22 8.54 -8.07 -3.60
CA HIS A 22 9.32 -9.22 -4.05
C HIS A 22 10.48 -8.72 -4.91
N LYS A 23 11.70 -9.03 -4.47
CA LYS A 23 12.93 -8.72 -5.21
C LYS A 23 13.65 -10.00 -5.56
N VAL A 24 14.18 -10.04 -6.77
CA VAL A 24 15.11 -11.08 -7.22
C VAL A 24 16.47 -10.40 -7.39
N GLY A 25 17.47 -10.91 -6.68
CA GLY A 25 18.83 -10.42 -6.74
C GLY A 25 19.83 -11.56 -6.88
N LEU A 26 21.10 -11.22 -6.95
CA LEU A 26 22.19 -12.18 -6.82
C LEU A 26 22.78 -12.10 -5.40
N ASP A 27 23.15 -13.24 -4.84
CA ASP A 27 23.97 -13.27 -3.63
C ASP A 27 25.46 -13.05 -3.96
N ALA A 28 26.32 -13.13 -2.94
CA ALA A 28 27.76 -12.92 -3.09
C ALA A 28 28.44 -13.96 -3.99
N ASP A 29 27.81 -15.12 -4.14
CA ASP A 29 28.29 -16.24 -4.94
C ASP A 29 27.71 -16.23 -6.36
N GLY A 30 26.89 -15.23 -6.69
CA GLY A 30 26.26 -15.07 -8.00
C GLY A 30 25.03 -15.94 -8.20
N ASN A 31 24.47 -16.53 -7.15
CA ASN A 31 23.23 -17.30 -7.23
C ASN A 31 22.02 -16.37 -7.14
N GLN A 32 20.97 -16.72 -7.89
CA GLN A 32 19.71 -16.00 -7.81
C GLN A 32 19.02 -16.27 -6.47
N VAL A 33 18.73 -15.20 -5.73
CA VAL A 33 18.01 -15.26 -4.46
C VAL A 33 16.75 -14.40 -4.52
N HIS A 34 15.66 -14.95 -4.00
CA HIS A 34 14.40 -14.25 -3.83
C HIS A 34 14.33 -13.63 -2.42
N ARG A 35 14.04 -12.33 -2.33
CA ARG A 35 13.89 -11.59 -1.08
C ARG A 35 12.51 -10.96 -1.02
N VAL A 36 11.87 -11.05 0.14
CA VAL A 36 10.58 -10.42 0.43
C VAL A 36 10.79 -9.35 1.49
N GLU A 37 10.39 -8.12 1.20
CA GLU A 37 10.47 -6.99 2.13
C GLU A 37 9.06 -6.49 2.43
N ARG A 38 8.72 -6.42 3.72
CA ARG A 38 7.46 -5.84 4.19
C ARG A 38 7.66 -4.38 4.52
N PHE A 39 6.77 -3.53 4.05
CA PHE A 39 6.81 -2.10 4.32
C PHE A 39 5.40 -1.53 4.41
N TRP A 40 5.25 -0.49 5.24
CA TRP A 40 4.02 0.28 5.28
C TRP A 40 4.04 1.35 4.18
N SER A 41 2.92 1.53 3.49
CA SER A 41 2.81 2.61 2.50
C SER A 41 1.41 3.23 2.49
N PRO A 42 1.25 4.45 1.98
CA PRO A 42 -0.04 5.09 1.83
C PRO A 42 -1.02 4.21 1.03
N CYS A 43 -2.28 4.21 1.46
CA CYS A 43 -3.32 3.46 0.79
C CYS A 43 -3.54 4.07 -0.60
N SER A 44 -3.30 3.30 -1.66
CA SER A 44 -3.40 3.77 -3.04
C SER A 44 -4.83 4.21 -3.41
N ALA A 45 -5.86 3.66 -2.76
CA ALA A 45 -7.25 3.99 -3.05
C ALA A 45 -7.66 5.39 -2.58
N CYS A 46 -7.13 5.87 -1.45
CA CYS A 46 -7.43 7.20 -0.91
C CYS A 46 -6.21 8.15 -0.91
N GLY A 47 -5.09 7.75 -1.49
CA GLY A 47 -3.83 8.52 -1.44
C GLY A 47 -3.29 8.76 -0.03
N GLY A 48 -3.69 7.94 0.94
CA GLY A 48 -3.35 8.14 2.37
C GLY A 48 -4.22 9.15 3.12
N ALA A 49 -5.32 9.62 2.52
CA ALA A 49 -6.28 10.48 3.20
C ALA A 49 -7.08 9.74 4.28
N GLY A 50 -7.28 8.43 4.15
CA GLY A 50 -8.16 7.64 5.03
C GLY A 50 -9.65 7.80 4.72
N THR A 51 -9.99 8.71 3.82
CA THR A 51 -11.35 8.99 3.35
C THR A 51 -11.39 9.11 1.83
N VAL A 52 -12.57 8.94 1.24
CA VAL A 52 -12.84 9.14 -0.18
C VAL A 52 -14.06 10.03 -0.33
N VAL A 53 -14.07 10.82 -1.41
CA VAL A 53 -15.22 11.63 -1.80
C VAL A 53 -16.15 10.77 -2.64
N ALA A 54 -17.38 10.57 -2.20
CA ALA A 54 -18.45 9.98 -3.00
C ALA A 54 -19.18 11.10 -3.76
N GLY A 55 -19.20 10.99 -5.08
CA GLY A 55 -19.92 11.87 -6.00
C GLY A 55 -21.16 11.21 -6.57
#